data_AF-A0A7L0QHY6-F1
#
_entry.id   AF-A0A7L0QHY6-F1
#
_cell.length_a   1.000
_cell.length_b   1.000
_cell.length_c   1.000
_cell.angle_alpha   90.00
_cell.angle_beta   90.00
_cell.angle_gamma   90.00
#
_symmetry.space_group_name_H-M   'P 1'
#
loop_
_entity.id
_entity.type
_entity.pdbx_description
1 polymer ?
#
loop_
_entity_poly.entity_id
_entity_poly.type
_entity_poly.pdbx_seq_one_letter_code
_entity_poly.pdbx_strand_id
1 'polypeptide(L)'
;QFPFGRRLPCDIYWHGVSFHDSNIFSGQVNKFPGMTETVRKITLSRAMRTMRDLFPLEYNFYPRSWILPEELPLFVAEVRTMKDSNPSWKPTFIVKPDGGCQGDGIYLIKDPSDIRLTGSIQSRPAVVQEYICKPLLVDKLKFDIRLYVLLKSLEPLEIYIAKDGLSRFCTEPYQEPTLKNLHQVFMHLTNYSLNIHSGNFIHSASANTGSKRTFSSILCRLSSRGADVKKLWSDIISLVIKTIIALTPELKVYYQSDIPAGKPGPTCFQILGFDILLMKDLKPVLLEVNANPSMRIEHEQELSPGVFENVPSPVDEKVKVAVIRDTLRLMDPQKKKRKDTHCILFLRDSLLRAVSAFCIIWSMKDKQHKHHSLKLSLKLKFYLKLGLCQSPERSPGAGEEPPDATPSPEAALPSLCLKQVFPKYARHFSYLRLVDRVAALFIRFLGVKGTTKLGPTGFRTFIRNCKLSNSNFSMAAVDILYIDITRRWNSMGIDHKESGMCLQAFVEAFFCLAQKKYKALPLHKQVLSLLELCECRLAALHGKRLVWGCG
;
A
#
# COMPACT_ATOMS: atom_id res chain seq x y z
N GLN A 1 5.25 -22.89 -19.74
CA GLN A 1 6.50 -22.99 -20.52
C GLN A 1 7.41 -21.86 -20.08
N PHE A 2 8.60 -22.19 -19.56
CA PHE A 2 9.69 -21.24 -19.30
C PHE A 2 10.06 -20.48 -20.61
N PRO A 3 10.65 -19.28 -20.54
CA PRO A 3 10.47 -18.25 -21.57
C PRO A 3 11.41 -18.35 -22.78
N PHE A 4 12.32 -19.31 -22.82
CA PHE A 4 13.19 -19.45 -23.99
C PHE A 4 12.39 -19.97 -25.18
N GLY A 5 12.06 -19.08 -26.13
CA GLY A 5 11.49 -19.45 -27.43
C GLY A 5 10.10 -18.88 -27.76
N ARG A 6 9.46 -18.09 -26.89
CA ARG A 6 8.20 -17.39 -27.28
C ARG A 6 8.51 -16.19 -28.16
N ARG A 7 7.91 -16.18 -29.37
CA ARG A 7 7.94 -15.03 -30.29
C ARG A 7 6.92 -13.93 -29.94
N LEU A 8 5.91 -14.26 -29.14
CA LEU A 8 4.83 -13.35 -28.74
C LEU A 8 4.91 -12.99 -27.26
N PRO A 9 4.60 -11.74 -26.86
CA PRO A 9 4.55 -11.33 -25.47
C PRO A 9 3.47 -12.09 -24.69
N CYS A 10 3.70 -12.32 -23.40
CA CYS A 10 2.71 -12.91 -22.50
C CYS A 10 1.70 -11.86 -22.04
N ASP A 11 0.45 -12.25 -21.85
CA ASP A 11 -0.54 -11.37 -21.23
C ASP A 11 -0.21 -11.08 -19.76
N ILE A 12 0.27 -12.11 -19.03
CA ILE A 12 0.63 -12.04 -17.61
C ILE A 12 2.02 -12.67 -17.41
N TYR A 13 2.89 -11.93 -16.74
CA TYR A 13 4.21 -12.33 -16.27
C TYR A 13 4.17 -12.51 -14.76
N TRP A 14 4.51 -13.72 -14.29
CA TRP A 14 4.49 -14.05 -12.86
C TRP A 14 5.91 -14.33 -12.35
N HIS A 15 6.46 -13.36 -11.61
CA HIS A 15 7.78 -13.41 -11.01
C HIS A 15 7.72 -13.71 -9.52
N GLY A 16 8.75 -14.39 -9.00
CA GLY A 16 8.88 -14.71 -7.58
C GLY A 16 9.22 -13.48 -6.72
N VAL A 17 10.21 -12.70 -7.14
CA VAL A 17 10.82 -11.63 -6.32
C VAL A 17 10.80 -10.27 -7.03
N SER A 18 11.43 -10.18 -8.21
CA SER A 18 11.52 -8.94 -9.00
C SER A 18 11.49 -9.25 -10.51
N PHE A 19 11.42 -8.20 -11.33
CA PHE A 19 11.46 -8.30 -12.79
C PHE A 19 12.45 -7.30 -13.43
N HIS A 20 13.34 -6.68 -12.66
CA HIS A 20 14.29 -5.66 -13.17
C HIS A 20 15.19 -6.20 -14.29
N ASP A 21 15.55 -7.49 -14.25
CA ASP A 21 16.38 -8.13 -15.27
C ASP A 21 15.58 -8.62 -16.49
N SER A 22 14.27 -8.33 -16.55
CA SER A 22 13.37 -8.79 -17.61
C SER A 22 12.96 -7.65 -18.53
N ASN A 23 13.29 -7.78 -19.82
CA ASN A 23 12.86 -6.86 -20.87
C ASN A 23 11.37 -7.07 -21.21
N ILE A 24 10.48 -6.57 -20.36
CA ILE A 24 9.03 -6.64 -20.54
C ILE A 24 8.52 -5.30 -21.09
N PHE A 25 8.08 -5.28 -22.35
CA PHE A 25 7.61 -4.05 -23.02
C PHE A 25 6.07 -3.93 -23.11
N SER A 26 5.34 -4.97 -22.71
CA SER A 26 3.88 -5.02 -22.75
C SER A 26 3.33 -6.09 -21.80
N GLY A 27 2.01 -6.12 -21.60
CA GLY A 27 1.34 -7.10 -20.73
C GLY A 27 1.23 -6.63 -19.27
N GLN A 28 1.03 -7.60 -18.37
CA GLN A 28 0.84 -7.36 -16.95
C GLN A 28 1.88 -8.13 -16.13
N VAL A 29 2.42 -7.54 -15.08
CA VAL A 29 3.43 -8.17 -14.20
C VAL A 29 2.96 -8.17 -12.75
N ASN A 30 3.19 -9.27 -12.03
CA ASN A 30 2.75 -9.47 -10.65
C ASN A 30 3.63 -8.76 -9.58
N LYS A 31 4.37 -7.70 -9.97
CA LYS A 31 5.28 -6.94 -9.11
C LYS A 31 5.21 -5.45 -9.43
N PHE A 32 5.23 -4.60 -8.41
CA PHE A 32 5.52 -3.18 -8.56
C PHE A 32 7.03 -2.92 -8.37
N PRO A 33 7.65 -2.07 -9.21
CA PRO A 33 8.96 -1.51 -8.94
C PRO A 33 9.02 -0.88 -7.54
N GLY A 34 10.10 -1.15 -6.81
CA GLY A 34 10.32 -0.56 -5.48
C GLY A 34 9.47 -1.14 -4.33
N MET A 35 8.64 -2.17 -4.57
CA MET A 35 7.77 -2.70 -3.51
C MET A 35 8.56 -3.29 -2.35
N THR A 36 9.57 -4.11 -2.64
CA THR A 36 10.41 -4.75 -1.62
C THR A 36 11.09 -3.69 -0.75
N GLU A 37 11.62 -2.65 -1.37
CA GLU A 37 12.29 -1.51 -0.75
C GLU A 37 11.34 -0.69 0.12
N THR A 38 10.10 -0.50 -0.36
CA THR A 38 9.06 0.29 0.31
C THR A 38 8.50 -0.41 1.54
N VAL A 39 8.40 -1.74 1.53
CA VAL A 39 7.89 -2.53 2.68
C VAL A 39 8.97 -2.98 3.66
N ARG A 40 10.26 -2.66 3.41
CA ARG A 40 11.33 -2.84 4.42
C ARG A 40 10.97 -2.15 5.72
N LYS A 41 11.43 -2.69 6.84
CA LYS A 41 10.98 -2.29 8.19
C LYS A 41 11.25 -0.81 8.44
N ILE A 42 12.41 -0.31 8.03
CA ILE A 42 12.78 1.10 8.14
C ILE A 42 11.87 1.96 7.27
N THR A 43 11.72 1.65 5.97
CA THR A 43 10.90 2.44 5.05
C THR A 43 9.42 2.45 5.45
N LEU A 44 8.87 1.29 5.84
CA LEU A 44 7.53 1.16 6.38
C LEU A 44 7.35 1.99 7.65
N SER A 45 8.32 1.94 8.57
CA SER A 45 8.27 2.73 9.82
C SER A 45 8.30 4.23 9.53
N ARG A 46 9.13 4.69 8.58
CA ARG A 46 9.16 6.09 8.13
C ARG A 46 7.82 6.50 7.53
N ALA A 47 7.25 5.71 6.62
CA ALA A 47 5.96 6.00 6.00
C ALA A 47 4.83 6.08 7.04
N MET A 48 4.78 5.12 7.98
CA MET A 48 3.79 5.12 9.06
C MET A 48 3.95 6.31 10.00
N ARG A 49 5.20 6.71 10.30
CA ARG A 49 5.49 7.89 11.14
C ARG A 49 5.03 9.17 10.46
N THR A 50 5.40 9.39 9.20
CA THR A 50 4.95 10.56 8.41
C THR A 50 3.42 10.67 8.40
N MET A 51 2.73 9.56 8.21
CA MET A 51 1.27 9.55 8.23
C MET A 51 0.68 9.76 9.63
N ARG A 52 1.34 9.28 10.69
CA ARG A 52 0.97 9.57 12.08
C ARG A 52 1.17 11.03 12.45
N ASP A 53 2.23 11.68 12.00
CA ASP A 53 2.47 13.09 12.28
C ASP A 53 1.37 13.98 11.68
N LEU A 54 0.88 13.60 10.49
CA LEU A 54 -0.27 14.27 9.86
C LEU A 54 -1.60 13.89 10.53
N PHE A 55 -1.80 12.61 10.83
CA PHE A 55 -3.08 12.06 11.28
C PHE A 55 -2.89 11.09 12.49
N PRO A 56 -2.61 11.62 13.70
CA PRO A 56 -2.22 10.79 14.84
C PRO A 56 -3.26 9.74 15.25
N LEU A 57 -4.54 10.10 15.20
CA LEU A 57 -5.66 9.22 15.56
C LEU A 57 -5.91 8.14 14.50
N GLU A 58 -5.59 8.43 13.24
CA GLU A 58 -5.87 7.54 12.12
C GLU A 58 -4.83 6.43 11.97
N TYR A 59 -3.58 6.72 12.35
CA TYR A 59 -2.41 5.85 12.20
C TYR A 59 -1.86 5.32 13.54
N ASN A 60 -2.74 5.17 14.55
CA ASN A 60 -2.41 4.60 15.86
C ASN A 60 -2.43 3.05 15.89
N PHE A 61 -2.50 2.40 14.71
CA PHE A 61 -2.52 0.95 14.52
C PHE A 61 -1.12 0.36 14.23
N TYR A 62 -0.07 1.18 14.24
CA TYR A 62 1.32 0.74 14.13
C TYR A 62 2.02 1.06 15.46
N PRO A 63 2.87 0.21 16.06
CA PRO A 63 3.53 0.57 17.31
C PRO A 63 4.55 1.72 17.10
N ARG A 64 4.95 2.45 18.15
CA ARG A 64 6.06 3.41 18.02
C ARG A 64 7.35 2.69 17.67
N SER A 65 8.15 3.31 16.82
CA SER A 65 9.36 2.72 16.25
C SER A 65 10.45 3.76 16.13
N TRP A 66 11.69 3.34 16.32
CA TRP A 66 12.93 4.11 16.18
C TRP A 66 13.90 3.35 15.27
N ILE A 67 14.66 4.08 14.47
CA ILE A 67 15.56 3.54 13.45
C ILE A 67 17.00 3.61 13.97
N LEU A 68 17.68 2.48 14.01
CA LEU A 68 19.06 2.36 14.47
C LEU A 68 20.02 2.25 13.28
N PRO A 69 21.26 2.77 13.42
CA PRO A 69 21.82 3.41 14.63
C PRO A 69 21.46 4.90 14.81
N GLU A 70 20.86 5.56 13.81
CA GLU A 70 20.77 7.02 13.73
C GLU A 70 19.90 7.65 14.82
N GLU A 71 18.83 6.97 15.23
CA GLU A 71 17.88 7.45 16.24
C GLU A 71 18.13 6.84 17.63
N LEU A 72 19.27 6.15 17.84
CA LEU A 72 19.62 5.61 19.16
C LEU A 72 19.62 6.68 20.26
N PRO A 73 20.24 7.87 20.09
CA PRO A 73 20.24 8.90 21.12
C PRO A 73 18.83 9.41 21.43
N LEU A 74 17.98 9.53 20.41
CA LEU A 74 16.58 9.96 20.55
C LEU A 74 15.76 8.92 21.33
N PHE A 75 15.92 7.64 20.98
CA PHE A 75 15.27 6.53 21.67
C PHE A 75 15.65 6.49 23.15
N VAL A 76 16.94 6.59 23.48
CA VAL A 76 17.42 6.60 24.87
C VAL A 76 16.83 7.78 25.64
N ALA A 77 16.85 8.98 25.06
CA ALA A 77 16.32 10.19 25.70
C ALA A 77 14.81 10.11 25.96
N GLU A 78 14.04 9.59 24.99
CA GLU A 78 12.58 9.45 25.11
C GLU A 78 12.22 8.41 26.17
N VAL A 79 12.88 7.25 26.17
CA VAL A 79 12.66 6.22 27.20
C VAL A 79 12.99 6.74 28.59
N ARG A 80 14.09 7.50 28.74
CA ARG A 80 14.46 8.13 30.01
C ARG A 80 13.39 9.09 30.49
N THR A 81 12.96 10.02 29.64
CA THR A 81 11.93 11.03 29.95
C THR A 81 10.61 10.38 30.37
N MET A 82 10.21 9.30 29.69
CA MET A 82 8.98 8.57 30.00
C MET A 82 9.07 7.78 31.31
N LYS A 83 10.24 7.21 31.64
CA LYS A 83 10.49 6.57 32.94
C LYS A 83 10.47 7.59 34.09
N ASP A 84 11.07 8.76 33.88
CA ASP A 84 11.09 9.85 34.86
C ASP A 84 9.67 10.37 35.13
N SER A 85 8.85 10.50 34.07
CA SER A 85 7.46 10.95 34.18
C SER A 85 6.50 9.90 34.76
N ASN A 86 6.80 8.61 34.55
CA ASN A 86 6.00 7.49 35.05
C ASN A 86 6.91 6.32 35.47
N PRO A 87 7.34 6.26 36.75
CA PRO A 87 8.21 5.18 37.25
C PRO A 87 7.59 3.78 37.17
N SER A 88 6.26 3.68 37.07
CA SER A 88 5.56 2.40 36.92
C SER A 88 5.57 1.86 35.48
N TRP A 89 5.98 2.70 34.51
CA TRP A 89 6.07 2.31 33.11
C TRP A 89 7.23 1.35 32.89
N LYS A 90 6.90 0.08 32.60
CA LYS A 90 7.85 -1.01 32.34
C LYS A 90 7.74 -1.45 30.88
N PRO A 91 8.28 -0.68 29.92
CA PRO A 91 8.15 -1.01 28.52
C PRO A 91 8.92 -2.29 28.17
N THR A 92 8.51 -2.92 27.08
CA THR A 92 9.30 -3.94 26.39
C THR A 92 9.37 -3.51 24.93
N PHE A 93 10.53 -3.66 24.33
CA PHE A 93 10.75 -3.35 22.92
C PHE A 93 11.19 -4.61 22.18
N ILE A 94 10.91 -4.63 20.89
CA ILE A 94 11.36 -5.65 19.95
C ILE A 94 12.31 -5.01 18.95
N VAL A 95 13.51 -5.58 18.84
CA VAL A 95 14.52 -5.15 17.88
C VAL A 95 14.40 -6.04 16.64
N LYS A 96 14.29 -5.43 15.48
CA LYS A 96 14.09 -6.10 14.19
C LYS A 96 15.12 -5.62 13.17
N PRO A 97 16.03 -6.48 12.68
CA PRO A 97 16.94 -6.11 11.59
C PRO A 97 16.17 -5.73 10.31
N ASP A 98 16.62 -4.71 9.58
CA ASP A 98 15.87 -4.20 8.42
C ASP A 98 15.79 -5.25 7.29
N GLY A 99 16.94 -5.84 6.93
CA GLY A 99 17.05 -6.88 5.90
C GLY A 99 16.74 -8.32 6.35
N GLY A 100 16.41 -8.53 7.63
CA GLY A 100 16.09 -9.86 8.16
C GLY A 100 14.71 -10.35 7.70
N CYS A 101 14.57 -11.66 7.49
CA CYS A 101 13.28 -12.32 7.28
C CYS A 101 13.12 -13.48 8.27
N GLN A 102 11.93 -14.11 8.30
CA GLN A 102 11.71 -15.39 9.01
C GLN A 102 11.93 -15.40 10.53
N GLY A 103 12.08 -14.24 11.19
CA GLY A 103 12.36 -14.18 12.63
C GLY A 103 13.84 -13.98 12.95
N ASP A 104 14.73 -14.03 11.95
CA ASP A 104 16.17 -14.01 12.19
C ASP A 104 16.66 -12.66 12.74
N GLY A 105 17.51 -12.74 13.76
CA GLY A 105 18.04 -11.58 14.49
C GLY A 105 17.03 -10.76 15.29
N ILE A 106 15.78 -11.24 15.45
CA ILE A 106 14.77 -10.56 16.29
C ILE A 106 14.97 -10.92 17.76
N TYR A 107 14.99 -9.93 18.62
CA TYR A 107 15.08 -10.12 20.07
C TYR A 107 14.30 -9.04 20.84
N LEU A 108 14.00 -9.32 22.11
CA LEU A 108 13.33 -8.40 23.02
C LEU A 108 14.32 -7.73 23.97
N ILE A 109 14.05 -6.48 24.31
CA ILE A 109 14.81 -5.69 25.30
C ILE A 109 13.85 -4.98 26.26
N LYS A 110 14.33 -4.67 27.47
CA LYS A 110 13.61 -3.84 28.44
C LYS A 110 14.28 -2.51 28.70
N ASP A 111 15.59 -2.43 28.51
CA ASP A 111 16.35 -1.19 28.58
C ASP A 111 17.07 -0.88 27.26
N PRO A 112 17.18 0.39 26.85
CA PRO A 112 18.04 0.79 25.74
C PRO A 112 19.49 0.30 25.86
N SER A 113 20.02 0.13 27.08
CA SER A 113 21.36 -0.43 27.29
C SER A 113 21.49 -1.90 26.85
N ASP A 114 20.39 -2.63 26.77
CA ASP A 114 20.37 -4.06 26.38
C ASP A 114 20.55 -4.24 24.86
N ILE A 115 20.56 -3.15 24.08
CA ILE A 115 20.83 -3.22 22.64
C ILE A 115 22.22 -3.82 22.46
N ARG A 116 22.28 -4.97 21.79
CA ARG A 116 23.51 -5.72 21.57
C ARG A 116 24.38 -4.99 20.55
N LEU A 117 25.18 -4.03 21.03
CA LEU A 117 26.12 -3.26 20.22
C LEU A 117 27.33 -4.10 19.76
N THR A 118 27.55 -5.27 20.37
CA THR A 118 28.67 -6.17 20.07
C THR A 118 28.49 -6.91 18.74
N GLY A 119 29.26 -6.49 17.73
CA GLY A 119 29.69 -7.31 16.58
C GLY A 119 28.85 -7.27 15.30
N SER A 120 27.60 -6.80 15.31
CA SER A 120 26.74 -6.82 14.10
C SER A 120 25.81 -5.61 13.89
N ILE A 121 25.46 -4.85 14.95
CA ILE A 121 24.54 -3.70 14.84
C ILE A 121 25.27 -2.38 14.54
N GLN A 122 26.58 -2.27 14.80
CA GLN A 122 27.35 -1.10 14.34
C GLN A 122 27.42 -1.01 12.80
N SER A 123 27.04 -2.07 12.04
CA SER A 123 26.96 -2.00 10.57
C SER A 123 25.62 -2.42 9.95
N ARG A 124 24.63 -2.91 10.72
CA ARG A 124 23.34 -3.37 10.18
C ARG A 124 22.17 -2.53 10.72
N PRO A 125 21.48 -1.77 9.86
CA PRO A 125 20.30 -1.00 10.25
C PRO A 125 19.18 -1.87 10.81
N ALA A 126 18.50 -1.35 11.84
CA ALA A 126 17.43 -2.06 12.53
C ALA A 126 16.32 -1.10 12.95
N VAL A 127 15.14 -1.67 13.24
CA VAL A 127 14.03 -0.95 13.88
C VAL A 127 13.87 -1.47 15.30
N VAL A 128 13.94 -0.58 16.28
CA VAL A 128 13.43 -0.82 17.63
C VAL A 128 11.97 -0.41 17.63
N GLN A 129 11.09 -1.27 18.11
CA GLN A 129 9.65 -1.02 18.11
C GLN A 129 9.05 -1.40 19.46
N GLU A 130 8.01 -0.70 19.89
CA GLU A 130 7.26 -1.10 21.07
C GLU A 130 6.65 -2.49 20.91
N TYR A 131 6.87 -3.34 21.91
CA TYR A 131 6.32 -4.68 21.93
C TYR A 131 4.89 -4.67 22.46
N ILE A 132 4.01 -5.44 21.82
CA ILE A 132 2.60 -5.56 22.20
C ILE A 132 2.48 -6.64 23.28
N CYS A 133 2.45 -6.21 24.55
CA CYS A 133 2.43 -7.11 25.71
C CYS A 133 1.08 -7.79 25.98
N LYS A 134 -0.03 -7.27 25.44
CA LYS A 134 -1.39 -7.78 25.69
C LYS A 134 -2.06 -8.22 24.39
N PRO A 135 -1.52 -9.22 23.67
CA PRO A 135 -2.17 -9.77 22.50
C PRO A 135 -3.46 -10.51 22.88
N LEU A 136 -4.37 -10.64 21.93
CA LEU A 136 -5.44 -11.61 22.00
C LEU A 136 -4.83 -13.01 22.01
N LEU A 137 -5.28 -13.87 22.92
CA LEU A 137 -4.82 -15.25 23.02
C LEU A 137 -5.96 -16.19 22.64
N VAL A 138 -5.61 -17.25 21.92
CA VAL A 138 -6.50 -18.38 21.64
C VAL A 138 -5.77 -19.62 22.13
N ASP A 139 -6.43 -20.39 23.01
CA ASP A 139 -5.84 -21.56 23.66
C ASP A 139 -4.55 -21.23 24.46
N LYS A 140 -4.52 -20.02 25.06
CA LYS A 140 -3.34 -19.43 25.75
C LYS A 140 -2.14 -19.13 24.84
N LEU A 141 -2.25 -19.35 23.53
CA LEU A 141 -1.19 -19.11 22.56
C LEU A 141 -1.35 -17.72 21.92
N LYS A 142 -0.22 -17.05 21.73
CA LYS A 142 -0.12 -15.85 20.89
C LYS A 142 -0.22 -16.28 19.42
N PHE A 143 -0.89 -15.47 18.61
CA PHE A 143 -0.97 -15.71 17.17
C PHE A 143 -1.00 -14.39 16.40
N ASP A 144 -0.59 -14.42 15.14
CA ASP A 144 -0.82 -13.34 14.21
C ASP A 144 -1.69 -13.80 13.03
N ILE A 145 -2.11 -12.84 12.22
CA ILE A 145 -2.94 -13.05 11.03
C ILE A 145 -2.13 -12.64 9.81
N ARG A 146 -1.86 -13.59 8.93
CA ARG A 146 -1.41 -13.36 7.56
C ARG A 146 -2.62 -13.15 6.66
N LEU A 147 -2.89 -11.90 6.31
CA LEU A 147 -3.96 -11.51 5.39
C LEU A 147 -3.39 -11.21 4.00
N TYR A 148 -4.04 -11.69 2.95
CA TYR A 148 -3.62 -11.45 1.57
C TYR A 148 -4.34 -10.25 0.98
N VAL A 149 -3.57 -9.32 0.41
CA VAL A 149 -4.06 -8.07 -0.19
C VAL A 149 -3.54 -7.97 -1.62
N LEU A 150 -4.43 -7.80 -2.59
CA LEU A 150 -4.04 -7.52 -3.98
C LEU A 150 -4.08 -6.00 -4.19
N LEU A 151 -2.90 -5.43 -4.43
CA LEU A 151 -2.76 -4.09 -5.01
C LEU A 151 -2.85 -4.25 -6.52
N LYS A 152 -3.98 -3.86 -7.10
CA LYS A 152 -4.25 -4.07 -8.54
C LYS A 152 -3.72 -2.93 -9.41
N SER A 153 -3.70 -1.71 -8.89
CA SER A 153 -3.29 -0.51 -9.61
C SER A 153 -2.92 0.60 -8.63
N LEU A 154 -1.97 1.46 -9.01
CA LEU A 154 -1.61 2.70 -8.29
C LEU A 154 -2.38 3.93 -8.81
N GLU A 155 -2.83 3.91 -10.07
CA GLU A 155 -3.55 5.03 -10.70
C GLU A 155 -4.58 4.53 -11.75
N PRO A 156 -5.89 4.55 -11.43
CA PRO A 156 -6.46 4.84 -10.11
C PRO A 156 -6.02 3.78 -9.10
N LEU A 157 -5.92 4.17 -7.82
CA LEU A 157 -5.60 3.24 -6.74
C LEU A 157 -6.71 2.17 -6.65
N GLU A 158 -6.33 0.89 -6.66
CA GLU A 158 -7.26 -0.23 -6.55
C GLU A 158 -6.73 -1.28 -5.56
N ILE A 159 -7.49 -1.54 -4.50
CA ILE A 159 -7.10 -2.44 -3.40
C ILE A 159 -8.18 -3.49 -3.21
N TYR A 160 -7.77 -4.76 -3.15
CA TYR A 160 -8.62 -5.90 -2.89
C TYR A 160 -8.09 -6.68 -1.69
N ILE A 161 -8.98 -7.14 -0.81
CA ILE A 161 -8.63 -7.91 0.39
C ILE A 161 -9.24 -9.30 0.27
N ALA A 162 -8.48 -10.33 0.60
CA ALA A 162 -8.99 -11.69 0.70
C ALA A 162 -9.96 -11.83 1.87
N LYS A 163 -11.10 -12.50 1.67
CA LYS A 163 -12.09 -12.79 2.72
C LYS A 163 -11.55 -13.62 3.88
N ASP A 164 -10.43 -14.32 3.67
CA ASP A 164 -9.81 -15.19 4.66
C ASP A 164 -8.29 -15.04 4.60
N GLY A 165 -7.62 -15.54 5.64
CA GLY A 165 -6.19 -15.51 5.81
C GLY A 165 -5.70 -16.70 6.65
N LEU A 166 -4.44 -16.66 7.04
CA LEU A 166 -3.84 -17.70 7.90
C LEU A 166 -3.56 -17.12 9.28
N SER A 167 -4.10 -17.73 10.32
CA SER A 167 -3.72 -17.47 11.70
C SER A 167 -2.57 -18.39 12.10
N ARG A 168 -1.42 -17.81 12.46
CA ARG A 168 -0.19 -18.54 12.79
C ARG A 168 0.09 -18.44 14.28
N PHE A 169 0.17 -19.57 14.94
CA PHE A 169 0.29 -19.66 16.39
C PHE A 169 1.74 -19.87 16.81
N CYS A 170 2.10 -19.24 17.93
CA CYS A 170 3.20 -19.66 18.78
C CYS A 170 2.96 -21.09 19.28
N THR A 171 4.03 -21.80 19.61
CA THR A 171 3.96 -23.20 20.10
C THR A 171 4.05 -23.32 21.62
N GLU A 172 4.30 -22.21 22.32
CA GLU A 172 4.32 -22.14 23.78
C GLU A 172 3.26 -21.17 24.34
N PRO A 173 2.64 -21.48 25.50
CA PRO A 173 1.69 -20.58 26.17
C PRO A 173 2.28 -19.21 26.44
N TYR A 174 1.57 -18.16 26.04
CA TYR A 174 2.02 -16.79 26.19
C TYR A 174 2.07 -16.35 27.65
N GLN A 175 3.18 -15.72 28.02
CA GLN A 175 3.32 -14.94 29.25
C GLN A 175 3.78 -13.53 28.90
N GLU A 176 3.38 -12.52 29.68
CA GLU A 176 3.87 -11.15 29.47
C GLU A 176 5.41 -11.11 29.63
N PRO A 177 6.12 -10.27 28.86
CA PRO A 177 7.58 -10.25 28.91
C PRO A 177 8.13 -9.86 30.28
N THR A 178 9.08 -10.65 30.77
CA THR A 178 9.89 -10.48 31.97
C THR A 178 11.35 -10.77 31.62
N LEU A 179 12.31 -10.33 32.45
CA LEU A 179 13.73 -10.65 32.21
C LEU A 179 14.00 -12.16 32.11
N LYS A 180 13.13 -12.99 32.72
CA LYS A 180 13.24 -14.46 32.71
C LYS A 180 12.77 -15.12 31.41
N ASN A 181 11.93 -14.46 30.60
CA ASN A 181 11.33 -15.06 29.41
C ASN A 181 11.62 -14.32 28.09
N LEU A 182 12.38 -13.20 28.09
CA LEU A 182 12.69 -12.46 26.85
C LEU A 182 13.34 -13.32 25.75
N HIS A 183 14.10 -14.35 26.15
CA HIS A 183 14.79 -15.27 25.25
C HIS A 183 13.89 -16.42 24.75
N GLN A 184 12.68 -16.59 25.31
CA GLN A 184 11.74 -17.66 24.93
C GLN A 184 10.99 -17.27 23.65
N VAL A 185 11.67 -17.46 22.51
CA VAL A 185 11.18 -17.05 21.19
C VAL A 185 9.87 -17.73 20.80
N PHE A 186 9.64 -18.98 21.20
CA PHE A 186 8.46 -19.77 20.82
C PHE A 186 7.14 -19.27 21.42
N MET A 187 7.16 -18.48 22.50
CA MET A 187 5.97 -17.80 23.03
C MET A 187 5.80 -16.38 22.50
N HIS A 188 6.87 -15.75 22.01
CA HIS A 188 6.87 -14.33 21.64
C HIS A 188 6.83 -14.06 20.14
N LEU A 189 7.34 -14.96 19.31
CA LEU A 189 7.45 -14.82 17.85
C LEU A 189 6.54 -15.85 17.15
N THR A 190 5.67 -15.36 16.27
CA THR A 190 4.64 -16.12 15.55
C THR A 190 5.12 -16.66 14.19
N ASN A 191 6.38 -16.42 13.84
CA ASN A 191 6.94 -16.81 12.55
C ASN A 191 6.86 -18.33 12.37
N TYR A 192 6.24 -18.76 11.26
CA TYR A 192 6.10 -20.18 10.92
C TYR A 192 7.45 -20.89 10.81
N SER A 193 8.43 -20.26 10.14
CA SER A 193 9.80 -20.76 9.98
C SER A 193 10.50 -21.05 11.32
N LEU A 194 10.15 -20.32 12.38
CA LEU A 194 10.68 -20.59 13.71
C LEU A 194 9.89 -21.72 14.37
N ASN A 195 8.56 -21.59 14.40
CA ASN A 195 7.71 -22.49 15.18
C ASN A 195 7.62 -23.91 14.58
N ILE A 196 7.83 -24.10 13.28
CA ILE A 196 7.78 -25.44 12.65
C ILE A 196 8.84 -26.40 13.22
N HIS A 197 9.98 -25.86 13.69
CA HIS A 197 11.05 -26.65 14.30
C HIS A 197 10.83 -26.92 15.79
N SER A 198 9.74 -26.40 16.37
CA SER A 198 9.37 -26.73 17.75
C SER A 198 8.74 -28.11 17.80
N GLY A 199 9.15 -28.96 18.75
CA GLY A 199 8.50 -30.25 19.00
C GLY A 199 7.00 -30.15 19.36
N ASN A 200 6.53 -28.95 19.69
CA ASN A 200 5.13 -28.66 20.01
C ASN A 200 4.32 -28.17 18.78
N PHE A 201 4.90 -28.14 17.58
CA PHE A 201 4.18 -27.71 16.39
C PHE A 201 3.20 -28.79 15.92
N ILE A 202 1.90 -28.43 15.85
CA ILE A 202 0.85 -29.37 15.48
C ILE A 202 0.39 -29.07 14.05
N HIS A 203 0.77 -29.94 13.12
CA HIS A 203 0.12 -30.04 11.82
C HIS A 203 -1.25 -30.67 11.99
N SER A 204 -2.29 -30.03 11.44
CA SER A 204 -3.66 -30.53 11.53
C SER A 204 -4.28 -30.60 10.14
N ALA A 205 -5.01 -31.69 9.87
CA ALA A 205 -5.83 -31.82 8.68
C ALA A 205 -7.08 -30.92 8.72
N SER A 206 -7.45 -30.39 9.90
CA SER A 206 -8.61 -29.53 10.10
C SER A 206 -8.24 -28.05 10.08
N ALA A 207 -9.09 -27.24 9.44
CA ALA A 207 -8.94 -25.78 9.36
C ALA A 207 -9.08 -25.03 10.69
N ASN A 208 -9.53 -25.72 11.75
CA ASN A 208 -9.92 -25.12 13.02
C ASN A 208 -8.95 -25.46 14.17
N THR A 209 -8.00 -26.36 13.94
CA THR A 209 -7.09 -26.91 14.96
C THR A 209 -5.63 -26.85 14.52
N GLY A 210 -4.70 -27.11 15.43
CA GLY A 210 -3.26 -27.05 15.15
C GLY A 210 -2.65 -25.64 15.23
N SER A 211 -1.38 -25.54 14.84
CA SER A 211 -0.57 -24.32 14.95
C SER A 211 -0.73 -23.35 13.76
N LYS A 212 -1.52 -23.75 12.75
CA LYS A 212 -1.92 -22.93 11.60
C LYS A 212 -3.41 -23.15 11.33
N ARG A 213 -4.20 -22.09 11.37
CA ARG A 213 -5.68 -22.14 11.23
C ARG A 213 -6.14 -21.10 10.20
N THR A 214 -7.32 -21.26 9.63
CA THR A 214 -7.93 -20.19 8.83
C THR A 214 -8.32 -19.00 9.71
N PHE A 215 -8.24 -17.77 9.22
CA PHE A 215 -8.70 -16.63 10.00
C PHE A 215 -10.22 -16.66 10.23
N SER A 216 -10.98 -17.15 9.25
CA SER A 216 -12.43 -17.36 9.37
C SER A 216 -12.83 -18.24 10.56
N SER A 217 -12.03 -19.26 10.90
CA SER A 217 -12.29 -20.11 12.07
C SER A 217 -12.06 -19.37 13.40
N ILE A 218 -11.07 -18.47 13.44
CA ILE A 218 -10.86 -17.57 14.59
C ILE A 218 -12.03 -16.59 14.73
N LEU A 219 -12.47 -15.98 13.62
CA LEU A 219 -13.62 -15.07 13.63
C LEU A 219 -14.90 -15.77 14.12
N CYS A 220 -15.15 -17.01 13.67
CA CYS A 220 -16.29 -17.80 14.14
C CYS A 220 -16.24 -18.01 15.66
N ARG A 221 -15.06 -18.35 16.20
CA ARG A 221 -14.85 -18.54 17.65
C ARG A 221 -14.98 -17.24 18.45
N LEU A 222 -14.60 -16.10 17.88
CA LEU A 222 -14.80 -14.79 18.50
C LEU A 222 -16.28 -14.42 18.51
N SER A 223 -17.00 -14.65 17.40
CA SER A 223 -18.44 -14.39 17.30
C SER A 223 -19.24 -15.23 18.29
N SER A 224 -18.90 -16.51 18.48
CA SER A 224 -19.58 -17.37 19.46
C SER A 224 -19.35 -16.94 20.93
N ARG A 225 -18.34 -16.10 21.17
CA ARG A 225 -18.05 -15.46 22.46
C ARG A 225 -18.60 -14.03 22.57
N GLY A 226 -19.44 -13.60 21.63
CA GLY A 226 -20.09 -12.30 21.64
C GLY A 226 -19.26 -11.13 21.10
N ALA A 227 -18.12 -11.39 20.45
CA ALA A 227 -17.32 -10.32 19.83
C ALA A 227 -17.98 -9.76 18.57
N ASP A 228 -17.88 -8.45 18.36
CA ASP A 228 -18.32 -7.80 17.11
C ASP A 228 -17.29 -8.01 15.99
N VAL A 229 -17.45 -9.14 15.30
CA VAL A 229 -16.62 -9.53 14.15
C VAL A 229 -16.78 -8.57 12.96
N LYS A 230 -17.94 -7.93 12.80
CA LYS A 230 -18.16 -6.98 11.69
C LYS A 230 -17.34 -5.72 11.90
N LYS A 231 -17.32 -5.19 13.12
CA LYS A 231 -16.47 -4.07 13.50
C LYS A 231 -14.99 -4.43 13.36
N LEU A 232 -14.56 -5.58 13.90
CA LEU A 232 -13.18 -6.05 13.77
C LEU A 232 -12.74 -6.12 12.29
N TRP A 233 -13.57 -6.68 11.42
CA TRP A 233 -13.28 -6.75 9.99
C TRP A 233 -13.21 -5.36 9.33
N SER A 234 -14.09 -4.44 9.73
CA SER A 234 -14.04 -3.04 9.30
C SER A 234 -12.73 -2.35 9.72
N ASP A 235 -12.29 -2.57 10.95
CA ASP A 235 -11.04 -2.02 11.49
C ASP A 235 -9.82 -2.57 10.73
N ILE A 236 -9.83 -3.87 10.36
CA ILE A 236 -8.81 -4.50 9.52
C ILE A 236 -8.80 -3.91 8.10
N ILE A 237 -9.97 -3.72 7.48
CA ILE A 237 -10.06 -3.07 6.15
C ILE A 237 -9.47 -1.66 6.21
N SER A 238 -9.83 -0.88 7.22
CA SER A 238 -9.30 0.47 7.44
C SER A 238 -7.78 0.45 7.60
N LEU A 239 -7.23 -0.45 8.42
CA LEU A 239 -5.79 -0.64 8.59
C LEU A 239 -5.08 -0.92 7.25
N VAL A 240 -5.61 -1.83 6.44
CA VAL A 240 -5.03 -2.17 5.14
C VAL A 240 -5.05 -0.98 4.18
N ILE A 241 -6.20 -0.30 4.04
CA ILE A 241 -6.31 0.87 3.14
C ILE A 241 -5.32 1.96 3.56
N LYS A 242 -5.30 2.31 4.85
CA LYS A 242 -4.42 3.36 5.39
C LYS A 242 -2.94 3.02 5.19
N THR A 243 -2.58 1.75 5.35
CA THR A 243 -1.23 1.24 5.09
C THR A 243 -0.84 1.42 3.63
N ILE A 244 -1.68 0.97 2.69
CA ILE A 244 -1.40 1.13 1.26
C ILE A 244 -1.33 2.60 0.85
N ILE A 245 -2.19 3.47 1.40
CA ILE A 245 -2.11 4.93 1.19
C ILE A 245 -0.76 5.48 1.63
N ALA A 246 -0.19 5.00 2.74
CA ALA A 246 1.13 5.43 3.22
C ALA A 246 2.28 4.99 2.30
N LEU A 247 2.15 3.82 1.65
CA LEU A 247 3.17 3.26 0.76
C LEU A 247 3.08 3.78 -0.68
N THR A 248 1.88 4.18 -1.11
CA THR A 248 1.60 4.64 -2.49
C THR A 248 2.54 5.75 -3.01
N PRO A 249 2.89 6.79 -2.22
CA PRO A 249 3.74 7.88 -2.69
C PRO A 249 5.12 7.40 -3.16
N GLU A 250 5.77 6.55 -2.36
CA GLU A 250 7.10 6.00 -2.68
C GLU A 250 7.04 5.06 -3.89
N LEU A 251 6.04 4.19 -3.93
CA LEU A 251 5.82 3.27 -5.05
C LEU A 251 5.63 4.01 -6.38
N LYS A 252 4.93 5.16 -6.36
CA LYS A 252 4.75 5.98 -7.57
C LYS A 252 6.07 6.56 -8.08
N VAL A 253 7.01 6.89 -7.19
CA VAL A 253 8.35 7.36 -7.59
C VAL A 253 9.14 6.25 -8.26
N TYR A 254 9.20 5.06 -7.66
CA TYR A 254 9.84 3.89 -8.27
C TYR A 254 9.17 3.48 -9.59
N TYR A 255 7.83 3.45 -9.61
CA TYR A 255 7.07 3.11 -10.81
C TYR A 255 7.36 4.08 -11.95
N GLN A 256 7.38 5.39 -11.69
CA GLN A 256 7.68 6.40 -12.71
C GLN A 256 9.13 6.37 -13.18
N SER A 257 10.06 5.96 -12.32
CA SER A 257 11.47 5.76 -12.67
C SER A 257 11.63 4.60 -13.66
N ASP A 258 11.06 3.45 -13.34
CA ASP A 258 11.25 2.20 -14.08
C ASP A 258 10.31 2.06 -15.28
N ILE A 259 9.08 2.57 -15.15
CA ILE A 259 8.03 2.52 -16.17
C ILE A 259 7.50 3.95 -16.42
N PRO A 260 8.28 4.81 -17.10
CA PRO A 260 7.88 6.20 -17.31
C PRO A 260 6.63 6.33 -18.17
N ALA A 261 5.74 7.25 -17.78
CA ALA A 261 4.56 7.59 -18.57
C ALA A 261 4.90 7.92 -20.04
N GLY A 262 4.13 7.35 -20.97
CA GLY A 262 4.28 7.56 -22.42
C GLY A 262 5.34 6.69 -23.10
N LYS A 263 6.01 5.79 -22.37
CA LYS A 263 6.84 4.72 -22.96
C LYS A 263 6.12 3.37 -22.90
N PRO A 264 6.38 2.45 -23.84
CA PRO A 264 5.94 1.06 -23.72
C PRO A 264 6.48 0.45 -22.42
N GLY A 265 5.61 -0.24 -21.69
CA GLY A 265 5.95 -0.90 -20.44
C GLY A 265 4.78 -1.72 -19.91
N PRO A 266 5.01 -2.64 -18.96
CA PRO A 266 3.95 -3.45 -18.41
C PRO A 266 3.08 -2.66 -17.45
N THR A 267 1.89 -3.16 -17.20
CA THR A 267 1.09 -2.74 -16.03
C THR A 267 1.40 -3.66 -14.85
N CYS A 268 1.41 -3.12 -13.64
CA CYS A 268 1.75 -3.88 -12.44
C CYS A 268 0.52 -4.19 -11.60
N PHE A 269 0.51 -5.36 -10.99
CA PHE A 269 -0.36 -5.74 -9.87
C PHE A 269 0.49 -6.54 -8.88
N GLN A 270 0.13 -6.65 -7.61
CA GLN A 270 0.93 -7.44 -6.67
C GLN A 270 0.11 -7.94 -5.49
N ILE A 271 0.34 -9.20 -5.12
CA ILE A 271 -0.20 -9.78 -3.88
C ILE A 271 0.79 -9.53 -2.74
N LEU A 272 0.29 -8.91 -1.68
CA LEU A 272 1.02 -8.57 -0.47
C LEU A 272 0.50 -9.42 0.70
N GLY A 273 1.40 -9.78 1.61
CA GLY A 273 1.05 -10.45 2.87
C GLY A 273 1.09 -9.47 4.02
N PHE A 274 -0.05 -9.15 4.61
CA PHE A 274 -0.14 -8.31 5.79
C PHE A 274 -0.07 -9.16 7.04
N ASP A 275 0.81 -8.80 7.96
CA ASP A 275 0.96 -9.47 9.25
C ASP A 275 0.31 -8.58 10.30
N ILE A 276 -0.82 -9.04 10.84
CA ILE A 276 -1.67 -8.28 11.75
C ILE A 276 -1.77 -9.02 13.08
N LEU A 277 -1.54 -8.31 14.18
CA LEU A 277 -1.77 -8.80 15.53
C LEU A 277 -3.09 -8.22 16.05
N LEU A 278 -3.90 -9.04 16.72
CA LEU A 278 -5.03 -8.54 17.49
C LEU A 278 -4.60 -8.32 18.93
N MET A 279 -4.91 -7.15 19.49
CA MET A 279 -4.77 -6.88 20.91
C MET A 279 -5.91 -7.54 21.70
N LYS A 280 -5.77 -7.63 23.03
CA LYS A 280 -6.79 -8.21 23.92
C LYS A 280 -8.16 -7.53 23.80
N ASP A 281 -8.19 -6.25 23.46
CA ASP A 281 -9.39 -5.44 23.19
C ASP A 281 -9.90 -5.56 21.74
N LEU A 282 -9.37 -6.51 20.97
CA LEU A 282 -9.63 -6.76 19.55
C LEU A 282 -9.16 -5.64 18.61
N LYS A 283 -8.38 -4.66 19.07
CA LYS A 283 -7.79 -3.66 18.17
C LYS A 283 -6.74 -4.33 17.25
N PRO A 284 -6.86 -4.19 15.91
CA PRO A 284 -5.85 -4.71 15.00
C PRO A 284 -4.63 -3.79 14.95
N VAL A 285 -3.44 -4.40 14.95
CA VAL A 285 -2.15 -3.72 14.90
C VAL A 285 -1.31 -4.32 13.77
N LEU A 286 -0.73 -3.47 12.93
CA LEU A 286 0.14 -3.90 11.83
C LEU A 286 1.53 -4.25 12.39
N LEU A 287 2.04 -5.44 12.05
CA LEU A 287 3.38 -5.88 12.38
C LEU A 287 4.37 -5.62 11.24
N GLU A 288 4.01 -6.06 10.02
CA GLU A 288 4.81 -5.92 8.81
C GLU A 288 3.96 -6.12 7.55
N VAL A 289 4.51 -5.73 6.39
CA VAL A 289 3.95 -6.03 5.07
C VAL A 289 5.01 -6.79 4.29
N ASN A 290 4.63 -7.95 3.76
CA ASN A 290 5.48 -8.83 2.98
C ASN A 290 5.21 -8.63 1.49
N ALA A 291 6.22 -8.17 0.73
CA ALA A 291 6.14 -8.01 -0.72
C ALA A 291 6.05 -9.35 -1.48
N ASN A 292 6.61 -10.41 -0.89
CA ASN A 292 6.73 -11.74 -1.48
C ASN A 292 6.21 -12.79 -0.48
N PRO A 293 4.91 -12.78 -0.13
CA PRO A 293 4.39 -13.79 0.80
C PRO A 293 4.50 -15.18 0.19
N SER A 294 4.90 -16.17 0.99
CA SER A 294 4.95 -17.57 0.51
C SER A 294 3.59 -18.03 0.02
N MET A 295 3.57 -18.56 -1.20
CA MET A 295 2.40 -19.19 -1.84
C MET A 295 2.51 -20.72 -1.88
N ARG A 296 3.50 -21.32 -1.19
CA ARG A 296 3.62 -22.79 -1.08
C ARG A 296 2.39 -23.34 -0.36
N ILE A 297 1.79 -24.40 -0.90
CA ILE A 297 0.63 -25.09 -0.31
C ILE A 297 0.99 -26.41 0.37
N GLU A 298 2.26 -26.78 0.35
CA GLU A 298 2.82 -27.99 0.97
C GLU A 298 3.71 -27.63 2.17
N HIS A 299 3.98 -28.61 3.02
CA HIS A 299 4.98 -28.56 4.08
C HIS A 299 5.84 -29.81 4.05
N GLU A 300 7.07 -29.69 4.53
CA GLU A 300 7.97 -30.84 4.68
C GLU A 300 7.59 -31.62 5.93
N GLN A 301 7.42 -32.93 5.77
CA GLN A 301 7.16 -33.88 6.85
C GLN A 301 8.28 -34.90 6.85
N GLU A 302 8.91 -35.12 8.00
CA GLU A 302 9.89 -36.17 8.17
C GLU A 302 9.17 -37.52 8.32
N LEU A 303 9.48 -38.46 7.43
CA LEU A 303 8.93 -39.83 7.45
C LEU A 303 9.82 -40.77 8.27
N SER A 304 11.13 -40.58 8.16
CA SER A 304 12.18 -41.27 8.90
C SER A 304 13.39 -40.35 9.03
N PRO A 305 14.35 -40.61 9.95
CA PRO A 305 15.47 -39.72 10.19
C PRO A 305 16.22 -39.32 8.90
N GLY A 306 16.14 -38.04 8.53
CA GLY A 306 16.78 -37.49 7.33
C GLY A 306 16.03 -37.68 6.01
N VAL A 307 14.82 -38.28 6.02
CA VAL A 307 13.96 -38.47 4.84
C VAL A 307 12.71 -37.62 4.97
N PHE A 308 12.58 -36.64 4.06
CA PHE A 308 11.49 -35.67 4.05
C PHE A 308 10.62 -35.82 2.80
N GLU A 309 9.31 -35.67 2.98
CA GLU A 309 8.32 -35.61 1.91
C GLU A 309 7.56 -34.28 1.96
N ASN A 310 7.19 -33.74 0.80
CA ASN A 310 6.31 -32.59 0.72
C ASN A 310 4.85 -33.04 0.71
N VAL A 311 4.13 -32.72 1.79
CA VAL A 311 2.72 -33.08 1.96
C VAL A 311 1.83 -31.84 1.85
N PRO A 312 0.67 -31.93 1.17
CA PRO A 312 -0.28 -30.83 1.09
C PRO A 312 -0.75 -30.34 2.46
N SER A 313 -0.88 -29.02 2.60
CA SER A 313 -1.49 -28.36 3.76
C SER A 313 -2.88 -27.87 3.38
N PRO A 314 -3.96 -28.53 3.87
CA PRO A 314 -5.33 -28.18 3.49
C PRO A 314 -5.70 -26.71 3.78
N VAL A 315 -5.13 -26.15 4.87
CA VAL A 315 -5.35 -24.75 5.26
C VAL A 315 -4.69 -23.79 4.27
N ASP A 316 -3.44 -24.08 3.90
CA ASP A 316 -2.71 -23.26 2.94
C ASP A 316 -3.35 -23.34 1.55
N GLU A 317 -3.71 -24.54 1.09
CA GLU A 317 -4.37 -24.76 -0.18
C GLU A 317 -5.68 -23.99 -0.28
N LYS A 318 -6.58 -24.16 0.70
CA LYS A 318 -7.89 -23.49 0.75
C LYS A 318 -7.80 -21.98 0.61
N VAL A 319 -6.81 -21.36 1.27
CA VAL A 319 -6.63 -19.90 1.26
C VAL A 319 -5.86 -19.44 0.01
N LYS A 320 -4.69 -20.02 -0.25
CA LYS A 320 -3.76 -19.50 -1.27
C LYS A 320 -4.23 -19.78 -2.69
N VAL A 321 -4.81 -20.96 -2.97
CA VAL A 321 -5.34 -21.28 -4.30
C VAL A 321 -6.45 -20.31 -4.67
N ALA A 322 -7.36 -19.99 -3.72
CA ALA A 322 -8.42 -19.02 -3.95
C ALA A 322 -7.87 -17.62 -4.26
N VAL A 323 -6.85 -17.16 -3.53
CA VAL A 323 -6.20 -15.85 -3.75
C VAL A 323 -5.55 -15.79 -5.14
N ILE A 324 -4.80 -16.80 -5.54
CA ILE A 324 -4.13 -16.85 -6.85
C ILE A 324 -5.17 -16.92 -7.98
N ARG A 325 -6.13 -17.84 -7.89
CA ARG A 325 -7.20 -18.00 -8.87
C ARG A 325 -7.96 -16.69 -9.08
N ASP A 326 -8.38 -16.05 -8.00
CA ASP A 326 -9.20 -14.85 -8.10
C ASP A 326 -8.38 -13.63 -8.52
N THR A 327 -7.07 -13.60 -8.22
CA THR A 327 -6.15 -12.61 -8.80
C THR A 327 -6.11 -12.77 -10.33
N LEU A 328 -5.88 -13.98 -10.84
CA LEU A 328 -5.85 -14.23 -12.28
C LEU A 328 -7.19 -13.87 -12.95
N ARG A 329 -8.33 -14.18 -12.30
CA ARG A 329 -9.66 -13.79 -12.79
C ARG A 329 -9.91 -12.29 -12.80
N LEU A 330 -9.24 -11.52 -11.93
CA LEU A 330 -9.30 -10.06 -11.88
C LEU A 330 -8.35 -9.39 -12.87
N MET A 331 -7.24 -10.06 -13.19
CA MET A 331 -6.23 -9.60 -14.16
C MET A 331 -6.49 -10.09 -15.59
N ASP A 332 -7.52 -10.91 -15.81
CA ASP A 332 -7.90 -11.43 -17.12
C ASP A 332 -8.02 -10.29 -18.18
N PRO A 333 -7.13 -10.26 -19.19
CA PRO A 333 -7.13 -9.25 -20.23
C PRO A 333 -8.43 -9.21 -21.05
N GLN A 334 -9.12 -10.36 -21.19
CA GLN A 334 -10.34 -10.43 -22.00
C GLN A 334 -11.50 -9.70 -21.35
N LYS A 335 -11.56 -9.64 -20.01
CA LYS A 335 -12.57 -8.83 -19.30
C LYS A 335 -12.42 -7.35 -19.58
N LYS A 336 -11.18 -6.87 -19.74
CA LYS A 336 -10.91 -5.47 -20.08
C LYS A 336 -11.41 -5.15 -21.49
N LYS A 337 -11.10 -6.01 -22.47
CA LYS A 337 -11.63 -5.90 -23.85
C LYS A 337 -13.16 -5.89 -23.89
N ARG A 338 -13.83 -6.81 -23.18
CA ARG A 338 -15.31 -6.84 -23.13
C ARG A 338 -15.89 -5.56 -22.51
N LYS A 339 -15.30 -5.04 -21.42
CA LYS A 339 -15.72 -3.76 -20.82
C LYS A 339 -15.50 -2.57 -21.74
N ASP A 340 -14.35 -2.51 -22.42
CA ASP A 340 -14.03 -1.43 -23.34
C ASP A 340 -14.97 -1.46 -24.56
N THR A 341 -15.25 -2.64 -25.13
CA THR A 341 -16.25 -2.80 -26.19
C THR A 341 -17.66 -2.42 -25.72
N HIS A 342 -18.06 -2.82 -24.52
CA HIS A 342 -19.37 -2.46 -23.97
C HIS A 342 -19.50 -0.96 -23.66
N CYS A 343 -18.43 -0.31 -23.16
CA CYS A 343 -18.37 1.13 -23.00
C CYS A 343 -18.40 1.87 -24.34
N ILE A 344 -17.70 1.38 -25.37
CA ILE A 344 -17.73 1.94 -26.72
C ILE A 344 -19.13 1.81 -27.32
N LEU A 345 -19.78 0.64 -27.18
CA LEU A 345 -21.15 0.43 -27.64
C LEU A 345 -22.14 1.33 -26.90
N PHE A 346 -22.00 1.46 -25.57
CA PHE A 346 -22.85 2.35 -24.77
C PHE A 346 -22.64 3.83 -25.10
N LEU A 347 -21.38 4.25 -25.33
CA LEU A 347 -21.06 5.60 -25.78
C LEU A 347 -21.60 5.84 -27.20
N ARG A 348 -21.51 4.84 -28.09
CA ARG A 348 -22.06 4.90 -29.45
C ARG A 348 -23.58 5.01 -29.42
N ASP A 349 -24.27 4.24 -28.59
CA ASP A 349 -25.72 4.30 -28.40
C ASP A 349 -26.16 5.63 -27.77
N SER A 350 -25.41 6.13 -26.79
CA SER A 350 -25.64 7.45 -26.18
C SER A 350 -25.43 8.57 -27.20
N LEU A 351 -24.40 8.46 -28.06
CA LEU A 351 -24.14 9.39 -29.15
C LEU A 351 -25.24 9.31 -30.23
N LEU A 352 -25.68 8.12 -30.59
CA LEU A 352 -26.78 7.88 -31.54
C LEU A 352 -28.11 8.44 -31.00
N ARG A 353 -28.41 8.26 -29.72
CA ARG A 353 -29.59 8.87 -29.07
C ARG A 353 -29.47 10.39 -29.01
N ALA A 354 -28.27 10.92 -28.72
CA ALA A 354 -28.03 12.37 -28.73
C ALA A 354 -28.16 12.96 -30.13
N VAL A 355 -27.64 12.28 -31.17
CA VAL A 355 -27.76 12.68 -32.58
C VAL A 355 -29.22 12.56 -33.05
N SER A 356 -29.94 11.50 -32.67
CA SER A 356 -31.35 11.32 -33.00
C SER A 356 -32.22 12.39 -32.33
N ALA A 357 -31.98 12.70 -31.05
CA ALA A 357 -32.61 13.83 -30.37
C ALA A 357 -32.25 15.18 -31.02
N PHE A 358 -31.01 15.36 -31.50
CA PHE A 358 -30.61 16.55 -32.24
C PHE A 358 -31.27 16.65 -33.62
N CYS A 359 -31.44 15.53 -34.33
CA CYS A 359 -32.16 15.46 -35.61
C CYS A 359 -33.66 15.74 -35.44
N ILE A 360 -34.27 15.28 -34.35
CA ILE A 360 -35.66 15.61 -33.99
C ILE A 360 -35.79 17.10 -33.67
N ILE A 361 -34.86 17.67 -32.87
CA ILE A 361 -34.85 19.12 -32.56
C ILE A 361 -34.57 19.97 -33.80
N TRP A 362 -33.73 19.49 -34.74
CA TRP A 362 -33.45 20.17 -36.01
C TRP A 362 -34.65 20.10 -36.95
N SER A 363 -35.31 18.95 -37.06
CA SER A 363 -36.55 18.79 -37.84
C SER A 363 -37.71 19.65 -37.30
N MET A 364 -37.74 19.93 -35.99
CA MET A 364 -38.71 20.86 -35.41
C MET A 364 -38.31 22.35 -35.55
N LYS A 365 -37.05 22.68 -35.84
CA LYS A 365 -36.56 24.05 -35.98
C LYS A 365 -36.39 24.53 -37.43
N ASP A 366 -36.47 23.64 -38.42
CA ASP A 366 -36.38 24.01 -39.83
C ASP A 366 -37.73 24.50 -40.42
N LYS A 367 -38.45 25.31 -39.64
CA LYS A 367 -39.57 26.13 -40.13
C LYS A 367 -39.33 27.65 -40.05
N GLN A 368 -38.26 28.13 -39.43
CA GLN A 368 -37.91 29.55 -39.50
C GLN A 368 -36.40 29.82 -39.34
N HIS A 369 -35.87 30.58 -40.30
CA HIS A 369 -34.61 31.32 -40.33
C HIS A 369 -33.27 30.59 -40.58
N LYS A 370 -32.75 30.83 -41.79
CA LYS A 370 -31.34 30.75 -42.18
C LYS A 370 -30.50 31.78 -41.39
N HIS A 371 -29.45 31.29 -40.72
CA HIS A 371 -28.15 31.91 -40.37
C HIS A 371 -27.72 31.54 -38.94
N HIS A 372 -26.88 30.49 -38.81
CA HIS A 372 -25.77 30.42 -37.84
C HIS A 372 -25.07 29.05 -37.88
N SER A 373 -24.20 28.85 -38.87
CA SER A 373 -23.20 27.78 -38.84
C SER A 373 -21.88 28.40 -38.37
N LEU A 374 -21.55 28.30 -37.07
CA LEU A 374 -20.15 28.39 -36.55
C LEU A 374 -19.98 28.29 -35.00
N LYS A 375 -21.03 28.05 -34.20
CA LYS A 375 -20.90 27.92 -32.72
C LYS A 375 -21.10 26.52 -32.13
N LEU A 376 -21.19 25.47 -32.95
CA LEU A 376 -21.52 24.12 -32.45
C LEU A 376 -20.32 23.24 -32.07
N SER A 377 -19.09 23.61 -32.44
CA SER A 377 -17.88 22.79 -32.18
C SER A 377 -17.37 22.85 -30.72
N LEU A 378 -17.70 23.91 -29.96
CA LEU A 378 -17.15 24.11 -28.61
C LEU A 378 -17.94 23.47 -27.45
N LYS A 379 -19.24 23.15 -27.62
CA LYS A 379 -20.04 22.58 -26.52
C LYS A 379 -19.91 21.07 -26.37
N LEU A 380 -19.56 20.33 -27.44
CA LEU A 380 -19.42 18.87 -27.37
C LEU A 380 -18.17 18.42 -26.60
N LYS A 381 -17.10 19.23 -26.60
CA LYS A 381 -15.88 18.98 -25.80
C LYS A 381 -16.08 19.21 -24.29
N PHE A 382 -17.13 19.92 -23.88
CA PHE A 382 -17.37 20.22 -22.46
C PHE A 382 -18.07 19.05 -21.74
N TYR A 383 -18.96 18.31 -22.42
CA TYR A 383 -19.69 17.19 -21.82
C TYR A 383 -18.88 15.90 -21.70
N LEU A 384 -17.86 15.69 -22.54
CA LEU A 384 -16.95 14.54 -22.43
C LEU A 384 -15.95 14.62 -21.26
N LYS A 385 -15.88 15.75 -20.54
CA LYS A 385 -14.88 15.99 -19.48
C LYS A 385 -15.43 15.93 -18.06
N LEU A 386 -16.74 15.79 -17.88
CA LEU A 386 -17.37 15.58 -16.57
C LEU A 386 -17.76 14.10 -16.45
N GLY A 387 -16.84 13.32 -15.89
CA GLY A 387 -17.09 11.94 -15.49
C GLY A 387 -18.19 11.86 -14.44
N LEU A 388 -19.41 11.57 -14.88
CA LEU A 388 -20.50 11.07 -14.05
C LEU A 388 -20.93 9.73 -14.64
N CYS A 389 -20.25 8.66 -14.23
CA CYS A 389 -20.78 7.31 -14.36
C CYS A 389 -21.38 6.94 -13.00
N GLN A 390 -22.60 7.42 -12.74
CA GLN A 390 -23.47 6.84 -11.73
C GLN A 390 -24.36 5.83 -12.45
N SER A 391 -24.24 4.55 -12.09
CA SER A 391 -25.14 3.49 -12.54
C SER A 391 -26.53 3.70 -11.91
N PRO A 392 -27.63 3.76 -12.69
CA PRO A 392 -28.96 3.79 -12.10
C PRO A 392 -29.39 2.36 -11.70
N GLU A 393 -29.99 2.26 -10.52
CA GLU A 393 -30.70 1.08 -10.02
C GLU A 393 -31.87 0.76 -10.97
N ARG A 394 -32.02 -0.51 -11.37
CA ARG A 394 -33.20 -1.01 -12.11
C ARG A 394 -34.30 -1.38 -11.11
N SER A 395 -35.47 -0.76 -11.25
CA SER A 395 -36.74 -1.29 -10.74
C SER A 395 -37.29 -2.37 -11.70
N PRO A 396 -38.14 -3.31 -11.21
CA PRO A 396 -38.59 -4.45 -12.01
C PRO A 396 -39.81 -4.06 -12.85
N GLY A 397 -39.74 -4.28 -14.15
CA GLY A 397 -40.87 -4.20 -15.08
C GLY A 397 -40.89 -5.47 -15.93
N ALA A 398 -42.03 -6.15 -15.93
CA ALA A 398 -42.29 -7.39 -16.64
C ALA A 398 -42.17 -7.20 -18.17
N GLY A 399 -41.54 -8.18 -18.83
CA GLY A 399 -41.42 -8.25 -20.28
C GLY A 399 -40.64 -9.49 -20.71
N GLU A 400 -41.30 -10.32 -21.52
CA GLU A 400 -40.99 -11.68 -21.98
C GLU A 400 -39.52 -11.96 -22.39
N GLU A 401 -39.00 -13.11 -21.95
CA GLU A 401 -37.69 -13.65 -22.36
C GLU A 401 -37.78 -14.38 -23.71
N PRO A 402 -36.83 -14.16 -24.65
CA PRO A 402 -36.63 -15.08 -25.77
C PRO A 402 -35.78 -16.28 -25.32
N PRO A 403 -36.02 -17.49 -25.86
CA PRO A 403 -35.34 -18.70 -25.43
C PRO A 403 -33.94 -18.81 -26.05
N ASP A 404 -33.06 -19.49 -25.32
CA ASP A 404 -31.77 -20.02 -25.74
C ASP A 404 -30.55 -19.08 -25.61
N ALA A 405 -30.17 -18.80 -24.36
CA ALA A 405 -28.80 -18.45 -24.00
C ALA A 405 -28.16 -19.63 -23.26
N THR A 406 -27.26 -20.34 -23.92
CA THR A 406 -26.34 -21.29 -23.29
C THR A 406 -25.71 -20.66 -22.04
N PRO A 407 -25.67 -21.35 -20.89
CA PRO A 407 -25.18 -20.75 -19.65
C PRO A 407 -23.71 -20.38 -19.82
N SER A 408 -23.40 -19.09 -19.69
CA SER A 408 -22.02 -18.61 -19.80
C SER A 408 -21.14 -19.37 -18.79
N PRO A 409 -19.93 -19.85 -19.17
CA PRO A 409 -19.05 -20.58 -18.27
C PRO A 409 -18.60 -19.76 -17.04
N GLU A 410 -18.87 -18.45 -17.00
CA GLU A 410 -18.64 -17.60 -15.83
C GLU A 410 -19.66 -17.80 -14.69
N ALA A 411 -20.88 -18.26 -15.00
CA ALA A 411 -21.94 -18.49 -14.01
C ALA A 411 -21.67 -19.70 -13.09
N ALA A 412 -20.83 -20.65 -13.55
CA ALA A 412 -20.45 -21.84 -12.79
C ALA A 412 -19.27 -21.62 -11.82
N LEU A 413 -18.62 -20.44 -11.86
CA LEU A 413 -17.44 -20.18 -11.02
C LEU A 413 -17.82 -19.62 -9.65
N PRO A 414 -17.13 -20.03 -8.56
CA PRO A 414 -17.42 -19.54 -7.22
C PRO A 414 -17.22 -18.02 -7.10
N SER A 415 -17.95 -17.42 -6.16
CA SER A 415 -17.83 -15.99 -5.86
C SER A 415 -16.40 -15.62 -5.47
N LEU A 416 -15.94 -14.43 -5.90
CA LEU A 416 -14.58 -13.98 -5.61
C LEU A 416 -14.32 -13.90 -4.09
N CYS A 417 -13.19 -14.47 -3.66
CA CYS A 417 -12.59 -14.35 -2.34
C CYS A 417 -11.94 -12.98 -2.15
N LEU A 418 -11.41 -12.38 -3.22
CA LEU A 418 -10.87 -11.03 -3.22
C LEU A 418 -12.01 -10.01 -3.35
N LYS A 419 -12.13 -9.12 -2.37
CA LYS A 419 -13.16 -8.06 -2.34
C LYS A 419 -12.52 -6.70 -2.48
N GLN A 420 -13.01 -5.92 -3.44
CA GLN A 420 -12.56 -4.55 -3.64
C GLN A 420 -12.95 -3.69 -2.45
N VAL A 421 -11.96 -3.05 -1.82
CA VAL A 421 -12.16 -2.12 -0.70
C VAL A 421 -11.83 -0.68 -1.10
N PHE A 422 -10.99 -0.50 -2.11
CA PHE A 422 -10.72 0.80 -2.70
C PHE A 422 -10.86 0.70 -4.24
N PRO A 423 -11.66 1.57 -4.89
CA PRO A 423 -12.24 2.82 -4.38
C PRO A 423 -13.60 2.69 -3.68
N LYS A 424 -14.10 1.47 -3.38
CA LYS A 424 -15.40 1.26 -2.70
C LYS A 424 -15.58 2.16 -1.46
N TYR A 425 -14.56 2.28 -0.63
CA TYR A 425 -14.58 3.14 0.56
C TYR A 425 -13.80 4.46 0.38
N ALA A 426 -13.43 4.86 -0.84
CA ALA A 426 -12.54 6.00 -1.09
C ALA A 426 -12.98 7.29 -0.40
N ARG A 427 -14.28 7.59 -0.36
CA ARG A 427 -14.83 8.79 0.32
C ARG A 427 -14.38 8.91 1.79
N HIS A 428 -14.20 7.79 2.48
CA HIS A 428 -13.76 7.76 3.88
C HIS A 428 -12.25 7.92 4.06
N PHE A 429 -11.44 7.85 3.00
CA PHE A 429 -9.97 7.84 3.10
C PHE A 429 -9.29 8.86 2.19
N SER A 430 -10.01 9.53 1.29
CA SER A 430 -9.42 10.49 0.34
C SER A 430 -8.66 11.63 1.02
N TYR A 431 -9.09 12.08 2.20
CA TYR A 431 -8.39 13.15 2.94
C TYR A 431 -7.00 12.75 3.44
N LEU A 432 -6.71 11.44 3.53
CA LEU A 432 -5.40 10.92 3.93
C LEU A 432 -4.36 10.96 2.81
N ARG A 433 -4.76 11.28 1.58
CA ARG A 433 -3.87 11.26 0.39
C ARG A 433 -3.03 12.53 0.21
N LEU A 434 -2.73 13.26 1.30
CA LEU A 434 -1.90 14.48 1.23
C LEU A 434 -0.49 14.17 0.74
N VAL A 435 0.15 13.13 1.28
CA VAL A 435 1.52 12.75 0.88
C VAL A 435 1.58 12.24 -0.56
N ASP A 436 0.52 11.58 -1.05
CA ASP A 436 0.38 11.19 -2.45
C ASP A 436 0.35 12.41 -3.39
N ARG A 437 -0.33 13.50 -2.98
CA ARG A 437 -0.29 14.78 -3.71
C ARG A 437 1.08 15.46 -3.65
N VAL A 438 1.77 15.39 -2.50
CA VAL A 438 3.16 15.89 -2.38
C VAL A 438 4.10 15.11 -3.31
N ALA A 439 3.95 13.79 -3.40
CA ALA A 439 4.73 12.96 -4.32
C ALA A 439 4.44 13.29 -5.79
N ALA A 440 3.20 13.63 -6.15
CA ALA A 440 2.88 14.10 -7.50
C ALA A 440 3.64 15.40 -7.85
N LEU A 441 3.79 16.32 -6.88
CA LEU A 441 4.65 17.50 -7.04
C LEU A 441 6.12 17.11 -7.20
N PHE A 442 6.63 16.24 -6.32
CA PHE A 442 8.01 15.73 -6.41
C PHE A 442 8.33 15.15 -7.79
N ILE A 443 7.50 14.21 -8.25
CA ILE A 443 7.63 13.54 -9.56
C ILE A 443 7.64 14.57 -10.70
N ARG A 444 6.78 15.59 -10.62
CA ARG A 444 6.72 16.66 -11.63
C ARG A 444 8.01 17.48 -11.74
N PHE A 445 8.79 17.59 -10.66
CA PHE A 445 10.00 18.41 -10.60
C PHE A 445 11.31 17.63 -10.67
N LEU A 446 11.29 16.29 -10.68
CA LEU A 446 12.49 15.45 -10.87
C LEU A 446 13.31 15.84 -12.10
N GLY A 447 12.65 16.27 -13.18
CA GLY A 447 13.28 16.87 -14.37
C GLY A 447 14.04 15.90 -15.28
N VAL A 448 14.55 14.79 -14.75
CA VAL A 448 15.25 13.73 -15.47
C VAL A 448 14.43 12.45 -15.45
N LYS A 449 14.35 11.74 -16.57
CA LYS A 449 13.65 10.44 -16.63
C LYS A 449 14.52 9.37 -16.00
N GLY A 450 13.91 8.50 -15.17
CA GLY A 450 14.61 7.36 -14.56
C GLY A 450 15.43 7.68 -13.31
N THR A 451 15.29 8.88 -12.72
CA THR A 451 15.88 9.19 -11.41
C THR A 451 14.83 9.16 -10.32
N THR A 452 15.25 8.80 -9.10
CA THR A 452 14.44 8.88 -7.88
C THR A 452 14.85 10.05 -6.98
N LYS A 453 15.81 10.89 -7.42
CA LYS A 453 16.39 11.99 -6.65
C LYS A 453 16.13 13.32 -7.32
N LEU A 454 15.63 14.28 -6.54
CA LEU A 454 15.42 15.65 -6.97
C LEU A 454 16.71 16.45 -6.79
N GLY A 455 17.28 16.94 -7.89
CA GLY A 455 18.44 17.84 -7.85
C GLY A 455 18.10 19.26 -7.37
N PRO A 456 19.12 20.07 -7.01
CA PRO A 456 18.92 21.42 -6.49
C PRO A 456 18.22 22.35 -7.49
N THR A 457 18.51 22.20 -8.80
CA THR A 457 17.84 22.97 -9.85
C THR A 457 16.34 22.65 -9.95
N GLY A 458 15.96 21.37 -9.80
CA GLY A 458 14.56 20.94 -9.74
C GLY A 458 13.85 21.55 -8.54
N PHE A 459 14.48 21.49 -7.37
CA PHE A 459 13.94 22.09 -6.14
C PHE A 459 13.77 23.62 -6.24
N ARG A 460 14.78 24.35 -6.74
CA ARG A 460 14.67 25.80 -6.99
C ARG A 460 13.53 26.12 -7.97
N THR A 461 13.35 25.30 -9.01
CA THR A 461 12.27 25.48 -9.99
C THR A 461 10.91 25.26 -9.35
N PHE A 462 10.76 24.27 -8.48
CA PHE A 462 9.56 24.07 -7.66
C PHE A 462 9.21 25.33 -6.84
N ILE A 463 10.18 25.85 -6.08
CA ILE A 463 10.00 27.03 -5.24
C ILE A 463 9.57 28.26 -6.07
N ARG A 464 10.22 28.50 -7.21
CA ARG A 464 9.90 29.64 -8.10
C ARG A 464 8.51 29.49 -8.73
N ASN A 465 8.20 28.33 -9.30
CA ASN A 465 6.92 28.08 -9.98
C ASN A 465 5.74 28.15 -9.00
N CYS A 466 5.94 27.72 -7.76
CA CYS A 466 4.92 27.80 -6.71
C CYS A 466 4.93 29.14 -5.95
N LYS A 467 5.85 30.07 -6.28
CA LYS A 467 6.02 31.39 -5.64
C LYS A 467 6.16 31.30 -4.13
N LEU A 468 7.06 30.42 -3.66
CA LEU A 468 7.25 30.16 -2.23
C LEU A 468 8.34 31.03 -1.58
N SER A 469 9.23 31.64 -2.37
CA SER A 469 10.23 32.59 -1.89
C SER A 469 9.66 34.01 -1.73
N ASN A 470 10.13 34.75 -0.74
CA ASN A 470 9.81 36.16 -0.49
C ASN A 470 10.99 36.87 0.21
N SER A 471 10.82 38.13 0.64
CA SER A 471 11.88 38.88 1.35
C SER A 471 12.40 38.16 2.61
N ASN A 472 11.52 37.43 3.30
CA ASN A 472 11.83 36.71 4.55
C ASN A 472 12.23 35.24 4.30
N PHE A 473 12.27 34.81 3.05
CA PHE A 473 12.70 33.49 2.61
C PHE A 473 13.26 33.59 1.19
N SER A 474 14.50 34.05 1.11
CA SER A 474 15.24 34.25 -0.13
C SER A 474 15.63 32.92 -0.79
N MET A 475 16.07 32.98 -2.05
CA MET A 475 16.61 31.79 -2.73
C MET A 475 17.86 31.22 -2.05
N ALA A 476 18.66 32.05 -1.36
CA ALA A 476 19.78 31.56 -0.56
C ALA A 476 19.30 30.71 0.63
N ALA A 477 18.23 31.14 1.31
CA ALA A 477 17.62 30.36 2.39
C ALA A 477 17.00 29.04 1.88
N VAL A 478 16.51 29.02 0.64
CA VAL A 478 16.02 27.81 -0.04
C VAL A 478 17.16 26.83 -0.30
N ASP A 479 18.32 27.33 -0.75
CA ASP A 479 19.49 26.48 -1.03
C ASP A 479 20.04 25.89 0.27
N ILE A 480 20.10 26.66 1.37
CA ILE A 480 20.47 26.15 2.70
C ILE A 480 19.50 25.05 3.15
N LEU A 481 18.18 25.28 3.05
CA LEU A 481 17.16 24.28 3.39
C LEU A 481 17.36 22.98 2.60
N TYR A 482 17.60 23.08 1.29
CA TYR A 482 17.85 21.92 0.45
C TYR A 482 19.09 21.15 0.89
N ILE A 483 20.21 21.85 1.12
CA ILE A 483 21.49 21.25 1.51
C ILE A 483 21.35 20.55 2.87
N ASP A 484 20.77 21.22 3.86
CA ASP A 484 20.65 20.69 5.22
C ASP A 484 19.82 19.41 5.26
N ILE A 485 18.65 19.43 4.63
CA ILE A 485 17.76 18.26 4.59
C ILE A 485 18.40 17.14 3.77
N THR A 486 18.96 17.44 2.59
CA THR A 486 19.58 16.42 1.73
C THR A 486 20.76 15.75 2.42
N ARG A 487 21.62 16.53 3.10
CA ARG A 487 22.76 16.00 3.86
C ARG A 487 22.29 15.06 4.98
N ARG A 488 21.24 15.45 5.72
CA ARG A 488 20.69 14.64 6.82
C ARG A 488 20.13 13.32 6.32
N TRP A 489 19.38 13.32 5.22
CA TRP A 489 18.84 12.09 4.64
C TRP A 489 19.89 11.21 3.97
N ASN A 490 20.94 11.80 3.39
CA ASN A 490 22.06 11.04 2.83
C ASN A 490 22.93 10.39 3.90
N SER A 491 23.03 10.97 5.11
CA SER A 491 23.69 10.30 6.25
C SER A 491 22.87 9.14 6.83
N MET A 492 21.57 9.05 6.50
CA MET A 492 20.65 7.99 6.98
C MET A 492 20.38 6.90 5.94
N GLY A 493 21.06 6.93 4.80
CA GLY A 493 20.88 6.02 3.67
C GLY A 493 22.16 5.24 3.35
N ILE A 494 22.00 4.01 2.87
CA ILE A 494 23.11 3.12 2.51
C ILE A 494 23.62 3.41 1.07
N ASP A 495 22.76 3.96 0.20
CA ASP A 495 23.10 4.24 -1.20
C ASP A 495 23.63 5.67 -1.40
N HIS A 496 24.95 5.82 -1.34
CA HIS A 496 25.68 7.06 -1.68
C HIS A 496 25.82 7.30 -3.19
N LYS A 497 25.23 6.45 -4.04
CA LYS A 497 25.49 6.44 -5.50
C LYS A 497 24.78 7.56 -6.28
N GLU A 498 23.69 8.12 -5.76
CA GLU A 498 22.96 9.21 -6.42
C GLU A 498 22.87 10.45 -5.54
N SER A 499 23.31 11.59 -6.08
CA SER A 499 23.22 12.88 -5.40
C SER A 499 21.82 13.50 -5.59
N GLY A 500 21.25 13.99 -4.50
CA GLY A 500 19.98 14.72 -4.51
C GLY A 500 19.00 14.31 -3.42
N MET A 501 17.88 15.00 -3.39
CA MET A 501 16.83 14.85 -2.37
C MET A 501 15.89 13.69 -2.76
N CYS A 502 15.77 12.66 -1.91
CA CYS A 502 14.75 11.60 -2.09
C CYS A 502 13.33 12.11 -1.76
N LEU A 503 12.31 11.30 -2.01
CA LEU A 503 10.92 11.69 -1.75
C LEU A 503 10.71 12.04 -0.26
N GLN A 504 11.24 11.26 0.67
CA GLN A 504 11.04 11.50 2.10
C GLN A 504 11.69 12.81 2.54
N ALA A 505 12.87 13.12 2.02
CA ALA A 505 13.54 14.40 2.22
C ALA A 505 12.72 15.57 1.64
N PHE A 506 12.10 15.38 0.48
CA PHE A 506 11.20 16.38 -0.11
C PHE A 506 9.92 16.57 0.70
N VAL A 507 9.34 15.49 1.23
CA VAL A 507 8.17 15.56 2.12
C VAL A 507 8.50 16.35 3.38
N GLU A 508 9.67 16.11 3.99
CA GLU A 508 10.13 16.89 5.13
C GLU A 508 10.31 18.37 4.77
N ALA A 509 10.99 18.66 3.65
CA ALA A 509 11.16 20.03 3.18
C ALA A 509 9.81 20.72 2.94
N PHE A 510 8.83 19.99 2.38
CA PHE A 510 7.48 20.48 2.17
C PHE A 510 6.77 20.80 3.50
N PHE A 511 6.96 19.96 4.52
CA PHE A 511 6.39 20.20 5.86
C PHE A 511 7.03 21.43 6.51
N CYS A 512 8.35 21.60 6.41
CA CYS A 512 9.03 22.81 6.91
C CYS A 512 8.50 24.08 6.22
N LEU A 513 8.28 24.03 4.90
CA LEU A 513 7.70 25.15 4.14
C LEU A 513 6.25 25.44 4.58
N ALA A 514 5.46 24.40 4.82
CA ALA A 514 4.07 24.51 5.26
C ALA A 514 3.98 25.13 6.66
N GLN A 515 4.78 24.63 7.61
CA GLN A 515 4.89 25.15 8.97
C GLN A 515 5.35 26.60 8.98
N LYS A 516 6.35 26.95 8.16
CA LYS A 516 6.84 28.33 8.06
C LYS A 516 5.75 29.30 7.58
N LYS A 517 4.90 28.87 6.64
CA LYS A 517 3.87 29.72 6.01
C LYS A 517 2.54 29.76 6.76
N TYR A 518 2.14 28.67 7.43
CA TYR A 518 0.80 28.49 8.02
C TYR A 518 0.84 28.17 9.53
N LYS A 519 1.71 28.84 10.30
CA LYS A 519 2.01 28.53 11.71
C LYS A 519 0.81 28.30 12.65
N ALA A 520 -0.33 28.95 12.40
CA ALA A 520 -1.50 28.89 13.27
C ALA A 520 -2.38 27.63 13.08
N LEU A 521 -2.12 26.80 12.06
CA LEU A 521 -2.92 25.62 11.74
C LEU A 521 -2.27 24.33 12.25
N PRO A 522 -3.01 23.24 12.51
CA PRO A 522 -2.42 21.92 12.73
C PRO A 522 -1.72 21.41 11.45
N LEU A 523 -0.70 20.56 11.61
CA LEU A 523 0.22 20.17 10.51
C LEU A 523 -0.49 19.72 9.23
N HIS A 524 -1.51 18.84 9.32
CA HIS A 524 -2.26 18.39 8.14
C HIS A 524 -2.95 19.54 7.38
N LYS A 525 -3.47 20.55 8.08
CA LYS A 525 -4.07 21.75 7.46
C LYS A 525 -3.01 22.67 6.87
N GLN A 526 -1.84 22.78 7.50
CA GLN A 526 -0.71 23.52 6.94
C GLN A 526 -0.27 22.92 5.60
N VAL A 527 -0.09 21.59 5.56
CA VAL A 527 0.31 20.84 4.37
C VAL A 527 -0.75 20.93 3.28
N LEU A 528 -2.04 20.76 3.62
CA LEU A 528 -3.14 20.93 2.68
C LEU A 528 -3.16 22.34 2.06
N SER A 529 -3.02 23.39 2.88
CA SER A 529 -3.03 24.78 2.41
C SER A 529 -1.86 25.07 1.45
N LEU A 530 -0.67 24.52 1.75
CA LEU A 530 0.49 24.66 0.86
C LEU A 530 0.31 23.87 -0.44
N LEU A 531 -0.28 22.67 -0.39
CA LEU A 531 -0.61 21.87 -1.58
C LEU A 531 -1.55 22.62 -2.51
N GLU A 532 -2.66 23.13 -1.98
CA GLU A 532 -3.65 23.89 -2.76
C GLU A 532 -3.02 25.14 -3.40
N LEU A 533 -2.18 25.87 -2.64
CA LEU A 533 -1.42 26.98 -3.20
C LEU A 533 -0.53 26.55 -4.37
N CYS A 534 0.27 25.49 -4.18
CA CYS A 534 1.18 24.99 -5.22
C CYS A 534 0.41 24.54 -6.46
N GLU A 535 -0.65 23.74 -6.29
CA GLU A 535 -1.48 23.23 -7.38
C GLU A 535 -2.17 24.36 -8.16
N CYS A 536 -2.75 25.35 -7.47
CA CYS A 536 -3.34 26.53 -8.11
C CYS A 536 -2.31 27.31 -8.94
N ARG A 537 -1.10 27.56 -8.39
CA ARG A 537 -0.04 28.28 -9.10
C ARG A 537 0.43 27.52 -10.34
N LEU A 538 0.57 26.21 -10.23
CA LEU A 538 1.00 25.36 -11.32
C LEU A 538 -0.05 25.18 -12.41
N ALA A 539 -1.34 25.16 -12.05
CA ALA A 539 -2.44 25.18 -13.01
C ALA A 539 -2.46 26.48 -13.83
N ALA A 540 -2.25 27.63 -13.18
CA ALA A 540 -2.16 28.92 -13.85
C ALA A 540 -1.00 28.99 -14.85
N LEU A 541 0.15 28.38 -14.54
CA LEU A 541 1.30 28.30 -15.45
C LEU A 541 1.00 27.43 -16.69
N HIS A 542 0.27 26.32 -16.53
CA HIS A 542 -0.16 25.50 -17.67
C HIS A 542 -1.17 26.24 -18.55
N GLY A 543 -2.14 26.95 -17.96
CA GLY A 543 -3.08 27.79 -18.71
C GLY A 543 -2.35 28.86 -19.54
N LYS A 544 -1.31 29.49 -18.99
CA LYS A 544 -0.46 30.42 -19.75
C LYS A 544 0.31 29.75 -20.87
N ARG A 545 0.91 28.56 -20.68
CA ARG A 545 1.61 27.86 -21.76
C ARG A 545 0.72 27.47 -22.93
N LEU A 546 -0.55 27.13 -22.69
CA LEU A 546 -1.53 26.83 -23.75
C LEU A 546 -1.95 28.07 -24.55
N VAL A 547 -1.99 29.25 -23.92
CA VAL A 547 -2.34 30.51 -24.59
C VAL A 547 -1.19 31.04 -25.47
N TRP A 548 0.06 30.77 -25.10
CA TRP A 548 1.24 31.25 -25.82
C TRP A 548 1.83 30.22 -26.80
N GLY A 549 1.26 29.00 -26.86
CA GLY A 549 1.64 27.93 -27.79
C GLY A 549 0.71 27.76 -29.00
N CYS A 550 -0.23 28.69 -29.20
CA CYS A 550 -1.06 28.82 -30.41
C CYS A 550 -0.73 30.14 -31.12
N GLY A 551 0.57 30.40 -31.32
CA GLY A 551 1.09 31.47 -32.17
C GLY A 551 1.50 30.91 -33.51
#